data_AF-G3I507-F1
#
_entry.id   AF-G3I507-F1
#
_cell.length_a   1.000
_cell.length_b   1.000
_cell.length_c   1.000
_cell.angle_alpha   90.00
_cell.angle_beta   90.00
_cell.angle_gamma   90.00
#
_symmetry.space_group_name_H-M   'P 1'
#
loop_
_entity.id
_entity.type
_entity.pdbx_description
1 polymer ?
#
loop_
_entity_poly.entity_id
_entity_poly.type
_entity_poly.pdbx_seq_one_letter_code
_entity_poly.pdbx_strand_id
1 'polypeptide(L)'
;MASQERVDAVSNGTGFQRCGKQLAYTPGTCELLRVMMKESRLTNFQQRHIMDTVKRGAPLPLQCDPTSSHRGSPSKKPATATYLPPILATHSHLRPASMCQANGAYSREQFKPQATSM
;
A
#
# COMPACT_ATOMS: atom_id res chain seq x y z
N MET A 1 19.81 -13.71 -43.68
CA MET A 1 20.65 -13.71 -42.47
C MET A 1 19.98 -12.83 -41.44
N ALA A 2 19.40 -13.45 -40.41
CA ALA A 2 18.70 -12.77 -39.32
C ALA A 2 19.69 -12.46 -38.19
N SER A 3 19.68 -11.24 -37.67
CA SER A 3 20.38 -10.88 -36.44
C SER A 3 19.46 -9.99 -35.63
N GLN A 4 18.71 -10.62 -34.74
CA GLN A 4 17.92 -9.94 -33.72
C GLN A 4 18.84 -9.72 -32.51
N GLU A 5 19.26 -8.48 -32.32
CA GLU A 5 19.92 -8.02 -31.10
C GLU A 5 18.94 -8.16 -29.92
N ARG A 6 19.34 -8.92 -28.89
CA ARG A 6 18.57 -9.06 -27.66
C ARG A 6 18.94 -7.94 -26.72
N VAL A 7 17.99 -7.02 -26.51
CA VAL A 7 18.06 -6.04 -25.43
C VAL A 7 17.69 -6.74 -24.13
N ASP A 8 18.70 -6.99 -23.30
CA ASP A 8 18.53 -7.54 -21.97
C ASP A 8 17.74 -6.55 -21.10
N ALA A 9 16.63 -7.03 -20.55
CA ALA A 9 15.82 -6.29 -19.59
C ALA A 9 16.66 -6.01 -18.33
N VAL A 10 16.95 -4.73 -18.09
CA VAL A 10 17.56 -4.31 -16.82
C VAL A 10 16.53 -4.56 -15.72
N SER A 11 16.84 -5.51 -14.85
CA SER A 11 16.03 -5.80 -13.69
C SER A 11 16.11 -4.60 -12.75
N ASN A 12 14.97 -3.96 -12.48
CA ASN A 12 14.83 -3.02 -11.37
C ASN A 12 14.84 -3.83 -10.07
N GLY A 13 16.01 -4.35 -9.71
CA GLY A 13 16.28 -4.89 -8.39
C GLY A 13 16.49 -3.73 -7.43
N THR A 14 15.41 -3.25 -6.80
CA THR A 14 15.53 -2.44 -5.58
C THR A 14 15.99 -3.37 -4.45
N GLY A 15 17.26 -3.74 -4.51
CA GLY A 15 17.90 -4.70 -3.63
C GLY A 15 19.12 -4.11 -2.96
N PHE A 16 18.99 -2.93 -2.36
CA PHE A 16 19.99 -2.45 -1.39
C PHE A 16 19.65 -2.99 0.00
N GLN A 17 19.70 -4.31 0.16
CA GLN A 17 19.95 -4.90 1.47
C GLN A 17 21.47 -4.93 1.70
N ARG A 18 22.08 -3.75 1.86
CA ARG A 18 23.47 -3.63 2.30
C ARG A 18 23.49 -3.05 3.71
N CYS A 19 23.95 -3.83 4.68
CA CYS A 19 25.24 -3.61 5.35
C CYS A 19 25.37 -4.54 6.57
N GLY A 20 26.33 -5.46 6.53
CA GLY A 20 26.68 -6.37 7.62
C GLY A 20 27.45 -5.70 8.76
N LYS A 21 26.94 -4.58 9.28
CA LYS A 21 27.41 -3.97 10.53
C LYS A 21 26.16 -3.66 11.35
N GLN A 22 25.78 -4.60 12.22
CA GLN A 22 24.78 -4.32 13.24
C GLN A 22 25.34 -3.20 14.13
N LEU A 23 24.77 -2.01 14.03
CA LEU A 23 25.11 -0.92 14.93
C LEU A 23 24.45 -1.25 16.27
N ALA A 24 25.23 -1.76 17.23
CA ALA A 24 24.72 -2.05 18.55
C ALA A 24 24.49 -0.73 19.30
N TYR A 25 23.22 -0.38 19.52
CA TYR A 25 22.86 0.78 20.34
C TYR A 25 23.22 0.52 21.80
N THR A 26 23.82 1.53 22.46
CA THR A 26 24.15 1.42 23.88
C THR A 26 22.86 1.41 24.72
N PRO A 27 22.85 0.79 25.92
CA PRO A 27 21.69 0.82 26.81
C PRO A 27 21.21 2.24 27.12
N GLY A 28 22.13 3.18 27.32
CA GLY A 28 21.79 4.60 27.56
C GLY A 28 21.05 5.23 26.38
N THR A 29 21.44 4.92 25.14
CA THR A 29 20.73 5.38 23.93
C THR A 29 19.32 4.80 23.86
N CYS A 30 19.13 3.52 24.20
CA CYS A 30 17.82 2.86 24.21
C CYS A 30 16.88 3.47 25.26
N GLU A 31 17.39 3.80 26.44
CA GLU A 31 16.61 4.47 27.49
C GLU A 31 16.20 5.89 27.06
N LEU A 32 17.14 6.67 26.51
CA LEU A 32 16.86 8.00 25.98
C LEU A 32 15.77 7.98 24.91
N LEU A 33 15.87 7.05 23.94
CA LEU A 33 14.84 6.84 22.91
C LEU A 33 13.47 6.62 23.55
N ARG A 34 13.37 5.78 24.59
CA ARG A 34 12.08 5.54 25.26
C ARG A 34 11.48 6.80 25.88
N VAL A 35 12.32 7.65 26.48
CA VAL A 35 11.90 8.95 27.03
C VAL A 35 11.42 9.87 25.90
N MET A 36 12.22 10.03 24.85
CA MET A 36 11.86 10.88 23.70
C MET A 36 10.54 10.46 23.04
N MET A 37 10.32 9.14 22.91
CA MET A 37 9.11 8.60 22.31
C MET A 37 7.86 8.86 23.17
N LYS A 38 8.02 8.83 24.51
CA LYS A 38 6.96 9.16 25.47
C LYS A 38 6.64 10.65 25.44
N GLU A 39 7.67 11.50 25.45
CA GLU A 39 7.53 12.96 25.40
C GLU A 39 6.90 13.43 24.07
N SER A 40 7.31 12.82 22.96
CA SER A 40 6.76 13.09 21.62
C SER A 40 5.38 12.46 21.40
N ARG A 41 4.84 11.75 22.39
CA ARG A 41 3.54 11.07 22.35
C ARG A 41 3.38 10.15 21.13
N LEU A 42 4.44 9.42 20.76
CA LEU A 42 4.39 8.49 19.64
C LEU A 42 3.35 7.40 19.87
N THR A 43 2.68 6.99 18.80
CA THR A 43 1.73 5.87 18.81
C THR A 43 2.45 4.55 19.10
N ASN A 44 1.72 3.57 19.66
CA ASN A 44 2.27 2.22 19.91
C ASN A 44 2.89 1.58 18.66
N PHE A 45 2.34 1.87 17.47
CA PHE A 45 2.87 1.39 16.19
C PHE A 45 4.24 1.99 15.89
N GLN A 46 4.36 3.32 15.97
CA GLN A 46 5.63 4.03 15.77
C GLN A 46 6.66 3.56 16.80
N GLN A 47 6.23 3.38 18.05
CA GLN A 47 7.10 2.91 19.10
C GLN A 47 7.67 1.51 18.82
N ARG A 48 6.81 0.60 18.38
CA ARG A 48 7.23 -0.75 17.98
C ARG A 48 8.20 -0.73 16.81
N HIS A 49 7.90 0.05 15.76
CA HIS A 49 8.76 0.15 14.58
C HIS A 49 10.18 0.66 14.91
N ILE A 50 10.26 1.68 15.77
CA ILE A 50 11.54 2.22 16.25
C ILE A 50 12.29 1.18 17.09
N MET A 51 11.63 0.55 18.05
CA MET A 51 12.26 -0.45 18.93
C MET A 51 12.72 -1.70 18.17
N ASP A 52 11.98 -2.12 17.14
CA ASP A 52 12.38 -3.24 16.29
C ASP A 52 13.61 -2.89 15.44
N THR A 53 13.72 -1.64 14.96
CA THR A 53 14.91 -1.16 14.26
C THR A 53 16.14 -1.16 15.16
N VAL A 54 15.98 -0.67 16.40
CA VAL A 54 17.05 -0.66 17.41
C VAL A 54 17.53 -2.08 17.73
N LYS A 55 16.61 -3.02 17.95
CA LYS A 55 16.93 -4.44 18.22
C LYS A 55 17.69 -5.10 17.07
N ARG A 56 17.37 -4.74 15.82
CA ARG A 56 18.04 -5.26 14.63
C ARG A 56 19.41 -4.61 14.39
N GLY A 57 19.76 -3.57 15.14
CA GLY A 57 20.98 -2.79 14.93
C GLY A 57 20.99 -2.05 13.59
N ALA A 58 19.82 -1.73 13.06
CA ALA A 58 19.68 -0.97 11.82
C ALA A 58 19.65 0.55 12.12
N PRO A 59 19.97 1.41 11.14
CA PRO A 59 19.84 2.85 11.29
C PRO A 59 18.38 3.26 11.60
N LEU A 60 18.20 4.25 12.47
CA LEU A 60 16.88 4.75 12.88
C LEU A 60 16.07 5.27 11.67
N PRO A 61 14.77 4.95 11.54
CA PRO A 61 13.97 5.38 10.39
C PRO A 61 13.79 6.91 10.39
N LEU A 62 14.02 7.53 9.23
CA LEU A 62 13.79 8.97 9.02
C LEU A 62 12.30 9.32 8.93
N GLN A 63 11.48 8.37 8.47
CA GLN A 63 10.05 8.52 8.32
C GLN A 63 9.35 7.36 9.00
N CYS A 64 8.31 7.68 9.78
CA CYS A 64 7.43 6.71 10.38
C CYS A 64 5.99 7.10 10.01
N ASP A 65 5.33 6.27 9.21
CA ASP A 65 3.98 6.59 8.78
C ASP A 65 3.00 6.59 9.98
N PRO A 66 2.11 7.60 10.08
CA PRO A 66 1.14 7.67 11.16
C PRO A 66 0.10 6.57 10.95
N THR A 67 0.29 5.45 11.65
CA THR A 67 -0.51 4.22 11.56
C THR A 67 -0.59 3.63 10.14
N SER A 68 -0.12 2.39 10.01
CA SER A 68 -0.18 1.58 8.78
C SER A 68 -1.55 1.54 8.06
N SER A 69 -2.64 2.00 8.68
CA SER A 69 -3.98 2.10 8.08
C SER A 69 -4.20 3.34 7.24
N HIS A 70 -3.34 4.37 7.31
CA HIS A 70 -3.39 5.48 6.36
C HIS A 70 -2.82 5.00 5.02
N ARG A 71 -3.56 4.10 4.38
CA ARG A 71 -3.45 3.80 2.97
C ARG A 71 -3.93 5.08 2.27
N GLY A 72 -3.05 6.09 2.22
CA GLY A 72 -3.22 7.21 1.32
C GLY A 72 -3.55 6.58 -0.02
N SER A 73 -4.77 6.81 -0.50
CA SER A 73 -5.14 6.37 -1.83
C SER A 73 -4.00 6.81 -2.74
N PRO A 74 -3.49 5.94 -3.65
CA PRO A 74 -2.58 6.44 -4.67
C PRO A 74 -3.30 7.65 -5.25
N SER A 75 -2.67 8.83 -5.13
CA SER A 75 -3.18 10.04 -5.73
C SER A 75 -3.56 9.63 -7.15
N LYS A 76 -4.87 9.62 -7.44
CA LYS A 76 -5.36 9.44 -8.80
C LYS A 76 -4.84 10.67 -9.52
N LYS A 77 -3.58 10.63 -9.96
CA LYS A 77 -3.13 11.41 -11.09
C LYS A 77 -4.18 11.05 -12.14
N PRO A 78 -5.00 12.00 -12.61
CA PRO A 78 -5.80 11.72 -13.79
C PRO A 78 -4.79 11.24 -14.81
N ALA A 79 -4.92 9.97 -15.21
CA ALA A 79 -4.07 9.44 -16.25
C ALA A 79 -4.23 10.44 -17.40
N THR A 80 -3.15 11.16 -17.73
CA THR A 80 -3.08 11.88 -18.99
C THR A 80 -3.54 10.87 -20.01
N ALA A 81 -4.64 11.18 -20.71
CA ALA A 81 -5.25 10.29 -21.67
C ALA A 81 -4.24 10.09 -22.80
N THR A 82 -3.33 9.14 -22.60
CA THR A 82 -2.44 8.66 -23.63
C THR A 82 -3.38 8.02 -24.64
N TYR A 83 -3.57 8.70 -25.78
CA TYR A 83 -4.26 8.15 -26.94
C TYR A 83 -3.42 6.96 -27.44
N LEU A 84 -3.60 5.81 -26.78
CA LEU A 84 -3.01 4.56 -27.23
C LEU A 84 -3.88 4.03 -28.38
N PRO A 85 -3.25 3.54 -29.46
CA PRO A 85 -4.00 2.85 -30.51
C PRO A 85 -4.77 1.68 -29.88
N PRO A 86 -5.97 1.33 -30.39
CA PRO A 86 -6.86 0.33 -29.78
C PRO A 86 -6.20 -1.03 -29.48
N ILE A 87 -5.15 -1.36 -30.24
CA ILE A 87 -4.36 -2.59 -30.15
C ILE A 87 -3.55 -2.67 -28.85
N LEU A 88 -3.17 -1.52 -28.30
CA LEU A 88 -2.36 -1.39 -27.07
C LEU A 88 -3.22 -0.97 -25.86
N ALA A 89 -4.53 -0.78 -26.06
CA ALA A 89 -5.44 -0.47 -24.96
C ALA A 89 -5.54 -1.69 -24.05
N THR A 90 -5.16 -1.52 -22.78
CA THR A 90 -5.37 -2.55 -21.75
C THR A 90 -6.87 -2.69 -21.54
N HIS A 91 -7.50 -3.67 -22.18
CA HIS A 91 -8.91 -3.97 -21.96
C HIS A 91 -9.10 -4.34 -20.48
N SER A 92 -9.96 -3.61 -19.77
CA SER A 92 -10.34 -3.98 -18.42
C SER A 92 -11.01 -5.36 -18.48
N HIS A 93 -10.48 -6.34 -17.75
CA HIS A 93 -11.11 -7.67 -17.61
C HIS A 93 -12.39 -7.65 -16.75
N LEU A 94 -12.81 -6.46 -16.29
CA LEU A 94 -14.02 -6.27 -15.51
C LEU A 94 -15.27 -6.36 -16.39
N ARG A 95 -16.33 -6.96 -15.85
CA ARG A 95 -17.63 -7.03 -16.51
C ARG A 95 -18.31 -5.65 -16.43
N PRO A 96 -18.81 -5.08 -17.54
CA PRO A 96 -19.61 -3.86 -17.54
C PRO A 96 -20.85 -4.01 -16.66
N ALA A 97 -21.29 -2.90 -16.07
CA ALA A 97 -22.44 -2.86 -15.16
C ALA A 97 -23.72 -3.45 -15.80
N SER A 98 -23.93 -3.24 -17.10
CA SER A 98 -25.06 -3.80 -17.84
C SER A 98 -25.09 -5.32 -17.79
N MET A 99 -23.94 -5.99 -17.95
CA MET A 99 -23.86 -7.45 -17.88
C MET A 99 -24.10 -7.97 -16.46
N CYS A 100 -23.67 -7.23 -15.44
CA CYS A 100 -23.93 -7.61 -14.04
C CYS A 100 -25.42 -7.47 -13.68
N GLN A 101 -26.11 -6.46 -14.24
CA GLN A 101 -27.51 -6.16 -13.96
C GLN A 101 -28.50 -6.98 -14.82
N ALA A 102 -28.05 -7.53 -15.95
CA ALA A 102 -28.89 -8.26 -16.90
C ALA A 102 -29.68 -9.42 -16.28
N ASN A 103 -29.13 -10.06 -15.25
CA ASN A 103 -29.74 -11.23 -14.61
C ASN A 103 -30.82 -10.86 -13.58
N GLY A 104 -31.20 -9.58 -13.44
CA GLY A 104 -32.23 -9.14 -12.50
C GLY A 104 -31.85 -9.31 -11.01
N ALA A 105 -30.63 -9.77 -10.72
CA ALA A 105 -30.16 -10.08 -9.37
C ALA A 105 -30.13 -8.88 -8.41
N TYR A 106 -30.22 -7.66 -8.94
CA TYR A 106 -30.24 -6.41 -8.18
C TYR A 106 -31.66 -5.84 -8.00
N SER A 107 -32.66 -6.43 -8.64
CA SER A 107 -34.07 -6.07 -8.43
C SER A 107 -34.57 -6.70 -7.12
N ARG A 108 -35.15 -5.89 -6.23
CA ARG A 108 -35.78 -6.35 -4.99
C ARG A 108 -37.27 -6.05 -5.02
N GLU A 109 -38.05 -6.94 -4.42
CA GLU A 109 -39.48 -6.71 -4.24
C GLU A 109 -39.70 -5.46 -3.37
N GLN A 110 -40.62 -4.60 -3.82
CA GLN A 110 -41.02 -3.45 -3.05
C GLN A 110 -41.90 -3.92 -1.90
N PHE A 111 -41.54 -3.54 -0.68
CA PHE A 111 -42.36 -3.79 0.50
C PHE A 111 -43.77 -3.22 0.31
N LYS A 112 -44.78 -4.06 0.56
CA LYS A 112 -46.19 -3.66 0.58
C LYS A 112 -46.69 -3.82 2.03
N PRO A 113 -46.94 -2.73 2.76
CA PRO A 113 -47.49 -2.83 4.10
C PRO A 113 -48.90 -3.46 4.03
N GLN A 114 -49.13 -4.51 4.81
CA GLN A 114 -50.46 -5.08 5.00
C GLN A 114 -51.10 -4.43 6.23
N ALA A 115 -52.39 -4.10 6.13
CA ALA A 115 -53.13 -3.61 7.29
C ALA A 115 -53.21 -4.71 8.36
N THR A 116 -52.55 -4.49 9.48
CA THR A 116 -52.78 -5.27 10.71
C THR A 116 -54.05 -4.73 11.35
N SER A 117 -55.15 -5.50 11.32
CA SER A 117 -56.39 -5.12 12.01
C SER A 117 -56.19 -5.18 13.53
N MET A 118 -56.58 -4.12 14.22
CA MET A 118 -56.68 -4.02 15.68
C MET A 118 -58.06 -4.48 16.16
#